data_AF-A0A9W3SSA3-F1
#
_entry.id   AF-A0A9W3SSA3-F1
#
_cell.length_a   1.000
_cell.length_b   1.000
_cell.length_c   1.000
_cell.angle_alpha   90.00
_cell.angle_beta   90.00
_cell.angle_gamma   90.00
#
_symmetry.space_group_name_H-M   'P 1'
#
loop_
_entity.id
_entity.type
_entity.pdbx_description
1 polymer ?
#
loop_
_entity_poly.entity_id
_entity_poly.type
_entity_poly.pdbx_seq_one_letter_code
_entity_poly.pdbx_strand_id
1 'polypeptide(L)'
;MRKRKRMSKLKMLKVFGAVLALFSFLTIIWSIAFYVATSILNAFDVNVSPFVAFLISDMVGFVFIILIWTLIGILMRPKREAMIWTIIEPIQKIAKGDFSVKIRNEEKYDGEIGVLVKSINDMTDELNTMEKMRQEFVSNVSHEIQSPLTSIKGFARALQDDNLSEEKRKHYLTIIETETTRLSKLSQNLLKLTLLESEEYIPERVSYRLDQ
;
A
#
# COMPACT_ATOMS: atom_id res chain seq x y z
N MET A 1 12.82 4.44 -30.87
CA MET A 1 14.07 4.25 -30.10
C MET A 1 14.97 5.50 -29.89
N ARG A 2 14.72 6.68 -30.48
CA ARG A 2 15.61 7.87 -30.33
C ARG A 2 15.38 8.75 -29.07
N LYS A 3 14.21 8.69 -28.40
CA LYS A 3 13.91 9.53 -27.22
C LYS A 3 14.59 9.07 -25.90
N ARG A 4 14.85 7.77 -25.72
CA ARG A 4 15.52 7.23 -24.49
C ARG A 4 17.00 7.65 -24.35
N LYS A 5 17.76 7.78 -25.45
CA LYS A 5 19.19 8.21 -25.41
C LYS A 5 19.40 9.70 -25.10
N ARG A 6 18.44 10.58 -25.43
CA ARG A 6 18.57 12.04 -25.23
C ARG A 6 18.38 12.45 -23.76
N MET A 7 17.57 11.70 -23.01
CA MET A 7 17.35 11.87 -21.57
C MET A 7 18.61 11.56 -20.73
N SER A 8 19.45 10.61 -21.18
CA SER A 8 20.70 10.23 -20.49
C SER A 8 21.75 11.34 -20.54
N LYS A 9 21.96 11.98 -21.69
CA LYS A 9 22.94 13.08 -21.83
C LYS A 9 22.59 14.30 -20.98
N LEU A 10 21.30 14.62 -20.85
CA LEU A 10 20.85 15.75 -20.03
C LEU A 10 21.02 15.48 -18.54
N LYS A 11 20.74 14.25 -18.08
CA LYS A 11 21.04 13.82 -16.70
C LYS A 11 22.55 13.87 -16.43
N MET A 12 23.38 13.35 -17.34
CA MET A 12 24.85 13.40 -17.23
C MET A 12 25.40 14.83 -17.14
N LEU A 13 24.88 15.75 -17.96
CA LEU A 13 25.29 17.16 -17.93
C LEU A 13 24.92 17.84 -16.60
N LYS A 14 23.73 17.55 -16.05
CA LYS A 14 23.31 18.06 -14.74
C LYS A 14 24.17 17.50 -13.60
N VAL A 15 24.52 16.21 -13.65
CA VAL A 15 25.40 15.59 -12.66
C VAL A 15 26.80 16.22 -12.70
N PHE A 16 27.37 16.37 -13.90
CA PHE A 16 28.67 17.01 -14.06
C PHE A 16 28.68 18.46 -13.54
N GLY A 17 27.65 19.24 -13.85
CA GLY A 17 27.48 20.59 -13.32
C GLY A 17 27.35 20.62 -11.79
N ALA A 18 26.61 19.69 -11.20
CA ALA A 18 26.46 19.58 -9.74
C ALA A 18 27.78 19.21 -9.06
N VAL A 19 28.57 18.31 -9.65
CA VAL A 19 29.89 17.93 -9.14
C VAL A 19 30.84 19.13 -9.15
N LEU A 20 30.90 19.89 -10.25
CA LEU A 20 31.73 21.10 -10.33
C LEU A 20 31.30 22.16 -9.31
N ALA A 21 30.00 22.36 -9.13
CA ALA A 21 29.48 23.28 -8.12
C ALA A 21 29.80 22.84 -6.69
N LEU A 22 29.84 21.53 -6.41
CA LEU A 22 30.24 21.00 -5.12
C LEU A 22 31.72 21.28 -4.84
N PHE A 23 32.60 21.05 -5.81
CA PHE A 23 34.03 21.33 -5.67
C PHE A 23 34.30 22.82 -5.46
N SER A 24 33.66 23.71 -6.22
CA SER A 24 33.81 25.16 -6.01
C SER A 24 33.28 25.60 -4.66
N PHE A 25 32.19 25.01 -4.17
CA PHE A 25 31.66 25.30 -2.84
C PHE A 25 32.63 24.87 -1.72
N LEU A 26 33.23 23.68 -1.84
CA LEU A 26 34.22 23.20 -0.87
C LEU A 26 35.47 24.07 -0.84
N THR A 27 35.97 24.54 -1.99
CA THR A 27 37.13 25.44 -2.02
C THR A 27 36.82 26.82 -1.45
N ILE A 28 35.60 27.31 -1.63
CA ILE A 28 35.13 28.55 -1.01
C ILE A 28 35.07 28.41 0.51
N ILE A 29 34.48 27.33 1.02
CA ILE A 29 34.48 27.03 2.47
C ILE A 29 35.92 26.97 2.99
N TRP A 30 36.81 26.30 2.26
CA TRP A 30 38.21 26.18 2.68
C TRP A 30 38.92 27.52 2.75
N SER A 31 38.68 28.38 1.75
CA SER A 31 39.24 29.72 1.71
C SER A 31 38.73 30.56 2.88
N ILE A 32 37.42 30.51 3.16
CA ILE A 32 36.81 31.24 4.29
C ILE A 32 37.40 30.75 5.62
N ALA A 33 37.49 29.44 5.84
CA ALA A 33 38.05 28.87 7.06
C ALA A 33 39.51 29.28 7.28
N PHE A 34 40.32 29.30 6.21
CA PHE A 34 41.71 29.76 6.27
C PHE A 34 41.83 31.24 6.64
N TYR A 35 41.03 32.12 6.00
CA TYR A 35 41.00 33.54 6.33
C TYR A 35 40.55 33.79 7.78
N VAL A 36 39.51 33.08 8.24
CA VAL A 36 38.99 33.19 9.61
C VAL A 36 40.04 32.72 10.63
N ALA A 37 40.62 31.54 10.44
CA ALA A 37 41.63 30.99 11.35
C ALA A 37 42.87 31.89 11.44
N THR A 38 43.39 32.35 10.30
CA THR A 38 44.54 33.26 10.27
C THR A 38 44.23 34.61 10.92
N SER A 39 43.03 35.17 10.68
CA SER A 39 42.61 36.43 11.31
C SER A 39 42.50 36.31 12.84
N ILE A 40 41.99 35.18 13.34
CA ILE A 40 41.93 34.90 14.77
C ILE A 40 43.34 34.80 15.36
N LEU A 41 44.24 34.02 14.76
CA LEU A 41 45.61 33.86 15.25
C LEU A 41 46.36 35.19 15.32
N ASN A 42 46.21 36.04 14.30
CA ASN A 42 46.80 37.36 14.27
C ASN A 42 46.19 38.31 15.31
N ALA A 43 44.87 38.23 15.55
CA ALA A 43 44.20 39.06 16.56
C ALA A 43 44.67 38.77 18.00
N PHE A 44 45.14 37.56 18.27
CA PHE A 44 45.70 37.16 19.56
C PHE A 44 47.24 37.23 19.61
N ASP A 45 47.87 37.80 18.57
CA ASP A 45 49.33 37.90 18.42
C ASP A 45 50.06 36.55 18.57
N VAL A 46 49.37 35.47 18.18
CA VAL A 46 49.87 34.10 18.29
C VAL A 46 50.70 33.78 17.05
N ASN A 47 52.01 33.93 17.20
CA ASN A 47 52.97 33.57 16.16
C ASN A 47 53.18 32.05 16.10
N VAL A 48 52.50 31.41 15.15
CA VAL A 48 52.66 29.97 14.85
C VAL A 48 53.38 29.75 13.54
N SER A 49 54.08 28.62 13.42
CA SER A 49 54.64 28.18 12.14
C SER A 49 53.54 28.09 11.06
N PRO A 50 53.81 28.41 9.79
CA PRO A 50 52.84 28.30 8.70
C PRO A 50 52.17 26.92 8.60
N PHE A 51 52.90 25.86 8.94
CA PHE A 51 52.36 24.51 8.97
C PHE A 51 51.27 24.33 10.05
N VAL A 52 51.47 24.90 11.24
CA VAL A 52 50.49 24.82 12.34
C VAL A 52 49.25 25.65 12.02
N ALA A 53 49.42 26.84 11.42
CA ALA A 53 48.30 27.66 10.95
C ALA A 53 47.44 26.93 9.90
N PHE A 54 48.08 26.17 9.00
CA PHE A 54 47.38 25.32 8.03
C PHE A 54 46.56 24.23 8.71
N LEU A 55 47.13 23.51 9.70
CA LEU A 55 46.40 22.48 10.45
C LEU A 55 45.21 23.04 11.24
N ILE A 56 45.35 24.21 11.86
CA ILE A 56 44.25 24.87 12.59
C ILE A 56 43.15 25.26 11.61
N SER A 57 43.53 25.82 10.46
CA SER A 57 42.57 26.17 9.41
C SER A 57 41.78 24.94 8.96
N ASP A 58 42.47 23.82 8.71
CA ASP A 58 41.86 22.55 8.32
C ASP A 58 40.90 21.99 9.41
N MET A 59 41.23 22.15 10.69
CA MET A 59 40.27 21.79 11.75
C MET A 59 39.02 22.67 11.72
N VAL A 60 39.19 23.98 11.53
CA VAL A 60 38.08 24.95 11.51
C VAL A 60 37.12 24.68 10.35
N GLY A 61 37.61 24.38 9.15
CA GLY A 61 36.69 24.12 8.03
C GLY A 61 35.98 22.77 8.10
N PHE A 62 36.58 21.74 8.73
CA PHE A 62 35.83 20.51 9.01
C PHE A 62 34.65 20.79 9.95
N VAL A 63 34.86 21.63 10.97
CA VAL A 63 33.77 22.10 11.85
C VAL A 63 32.70 22.83 11.03
N PHE A 64 33.08 23.74 10.13
CA PHE A 64 32.12 24.42 9.25
C PHE A 64 31.34 23.45 8.35
N ILE A 65 31.98 22.44 7.77
CA ILE A 65 31.31 21.42 6.95
C ILE A 65 30.28 20.66 7.78
N ILE A 66 30.62 20.24 8.99
CA ILE A 66 29.68 19.53 9.89
C ILE A 66 28.50 20.43 10.26
N LEU A 67 28.75 21.70 10.58
CA LEU A 67 27.71 22.67 10.91
C LEU A 67 26.77 22.93 9.72
N ILE A 68 27.30 23.08 8.51
CA ILE A 68 26.50 23.25 7.30
C ILE A 68 25.68 21.99 7.01
N TRP A 69 26.29 20.80 7.13
CA TRP A 69 25.60 19.53 6.89
C TRP A 69 24.45 19.30 7.87
N THR A 70 24.67 19.58 9.16
CA THR A 70 23.63 19.50 10.19
C THR A 70 22.53 20.52 9.97
N LEU A 71 22.87 21.76 9.60
CA LEU A 71 21.90 22.81 9.26
C LEU A 71 21.03 22.42 8.06
N ILE A 72 21.63 21.93 6.97
CA ILE A 72 20.91 21.42 5.79
C ILE A 72 19.99 20.27 6.22
N GLY A 73 20.49 19.35 7.03
CA GLY A 73 19.73 18.23 7.56
C GLY A 73 18.47 18.69 8.30
N ILE A 74 18.60 19.64 9.23
CA ILE A 74 17.48 20.22 10.00
C ILE A 74 16.48 20.92 9.07
N LEU A 75 16.95 21.72 8.11
CA LEU A 75 16.09 22.43 7.17
C LEU A 75 15.30 21.49 6.25
N MET A 76 15.87 20.33 5.92
CA MET A 76 15.22 19.31 5.08
C MET A 76 14.30 18.35 5.85
N ARG A 77 14.37 18.28 7.19
CA ARG A 77 13.50 17.42 8.02
C ARG A 77 12.01 17.53 7.68
N PRO A 78 11.37 18.72 7.69
CA PRO A 78 9.93 18.82 7.47
C PRO A 78 9.50 18.30 6.10
N LYS A 79 10.34 18.46 5.06
CA LYS A 79 10.04 17.96 3.71
C LYS A 79 10.11 16.43 3.66
N ARG A 80 11.11 15.82 4.31
CA ARG A 80 11.25 14.37 4.38
C ARG A 80 10.09 13.72 5.14
N GLU A 81 9.70 14.30 6.26
CA GLU A 81 8.56 13.82 7.05
C GLU A 81 7.26 13.92 6.25
N ALA A 82 7.01 15.07 5.61
CA ALA A 82 5.82 15.24 4.77
C ALA A 82 5.74 14.20 3.63
N MET A 83 6.86 13.87 2.99
CA MET A 83 6.92 12.85 1.94
C MET A 83 6.65 11.43 2.48
N ILE A 84 7.12 11.10 3.68
CA ILE A 84 6.84 9.79 4.29
C ILE A 84 5.36 9.68 4.63
N TRP A 85 4.76 10.75 5.14
CA TRP A 85 3.34 10.78 5.49
C TRP A 85 2.41 10.58 4.29
N THR A 86 2.79 10.97 3.07
CA THR A 86 2.00 10.71 1.85
C THR A 86 1.93 9.22 1.48
N ILE A 87 2.79 8.39 2.06
CA ILE A 87 2.78 6.92 1.92
C ILE A 87 2.10 6.28 3.14
N ILE A 88 2.43 6.73 4.35
CA ILE A 88 1.90 6.15 5.61
C ILE A 88 0.38 6.34 5.72
N GLU A 89 -0.15 7.51 5.40
CA GLU A 89 -1.58 7.80 5.61
C GLU A 89 -2.48 6.86 4.77
N PRO A 90 -2.25 6.63 3.45
CA PRO A 90 -2.98 5.62 2.70
C PRO A 90 -2.85 4.20 3.28
N ILE A 91 -1.64 3.79 3.69
CA ILE A 91 -1.41 2.46 4.28
C ILE A 91 -2.24 2.28 5.56
N GLN A 92 -2.32 3.30 6.41
CA GLN A 92 -3.13 3.25 7.63
C GLN A 92 -4.63 3.13 7.33
N LYS A 93 -5.11 3.71 6.23
CA LYS A 93 -6.50 3.57 5.77
C LYS A 93 -6.76 2.16 5.24
N ILE A 94 -5.85 1.62 4.43
CA ILE A 94 -5.87 0.23 3.95
C ILE A 94 -5.91 -0.75 5.13
N ALA A 95 -5.06 -0.54 6.14
CA ALA A 95 -5.03 -1.38 7.34
C ALA A 95 -6.32 -1.33 8.16
N LYS A 96 -7.13 -0.27 8.01
CA LYS A 96 -8.46 -0.13 8.63
C LYS A 96 -9.60 -0.69 7.75
N GLY A 97 -9.28 -1.30 6.60
CA GLY A 97 -10.23 -1.90 5.68
C GLY A 97 -10.73 -0.98 4.56
N ASP A 98 -10.20 0.24 4.45
CA ASP A 98 -10.51 1.11 3.31
C ASP A 98 -9.58 0.78 2.13
N PHE A 99 -10.02 -0.14 1.28
CA PHE A 99 -9.27 -0.58 0.09
C PHE A 99 -9.53 0.30 -1.15
N SER A 100 -10.28 1.39 -1.00
CA SER A 100 -10.56 2.31 -2.12
C SER A 100 -9.47 3.36 -2.34
N VAL A 101 -8.57 3.51 -1.36
CA VAL A 101 -7.52 4.53 -1.37
C VAL A 101 -6.30 4.07 -2.18
N LYS A 102 -5.58 5.05 -2.73
CA LYS A 102 -4.30 4.82 -3.42
C LYS A 102 -3.29 5.88 -3.04
N ILE A 103 -2.02 5.51 -3.08
CA ILE A 103 -0.92 6.46 -2.98
C ILE A 103 -0.87 7.25 -4.29
N ARG A 104 -1.13 8.56 -4.22
CA ARG A 104 -1.21 9.46 -5.37
C ARG A 104 0.18 9.92 -5.83
N ASN A 105 0.27 10.33 -7.10
CA ASN A 105 1.49 10.81 -7.76
C ASN A 105 2.62 9.76 -7.73
N GLU A 106 2.33 8.54 -8.15
CA GLU A 106 3.31 7.44 -8.21
C GLU A 106 4.57 7.85 -8.98
N GLU A 107 4.44 8.67 -10.02
CA GLU A 107 5.53 9.19 -10.83
C GLU A 107 6.52 10.11 -10.09
N LYS A 108 6.17 10.59 -8.89
CA LYS A 108 7.10 11.37 -8.05
C LYS A 108 8.08 10.50 -7.28
N TYR A 109 7.82 9.20 -7.17
CA TYR A 109 8.69 8.26 -6.48
C TYR A 109 9.56 7.52 -7.49
N ASP A 110 10.86 7.53 -7.27
CA ASP A 110 11.84 6.79 -8.06
C ASP A 110 12.59 5.76 -7.21
N GLY A 111 13.41 4.94 -7.87
CA GLY A 111 14.19 3.89 -7.22
C GLY A 111 13.31 2.88 -6.47
N GLU A 112 13.79 2.47 -5.30
CA GLU A 112 13.17 1.45 -4.44
C GLU A 112 11.82 1.93 -3.88
N ILE A 113 11.68 3.23 -3.58
CA ILE A 113 10.43 3.79 -3.06
C ILE A 113 9.34 3.77 -4.13
N GLY A 114 9.67 4.04 -5.39
CA GLY A 114 8.70 3.92 -6.49
C GLY A 114 8.17 2.50 -6.66
N VAL A 115 9.05 1.49 -6.56
CA VAL A 115 8.65 0.07 -6.61
C VAL A 115 7.74 -0.27 -5.43
N LEU A 116 8.09 0.16 -4.21
CA LEU A 116 7.27 -0.06 -3.02
C LEU A 116 5.86 0.54 -3.17
N VAL A 117 5.76 1.80 -3.60
CA VAL A 117 4.48 2.50 -3.80
C VAL A 117 3.62 1.75 -4.82
N LYS A 118 4.23 1.32 -5.92
CA LYS A 118 3.53 0.54 -6.94
C LYS A 118 3.00 -0.78 -6.39
N SER A 119 3.85 -1.56 -5.70
CA SER A 119 3.44 -2.83 -5.10
C SER A 119 2.32 -2.67 -4.07
N ILE A 120 2.31 -1.58 -3.30
CA ILE A 120 1.22 -1.27 -2.36
C ILE A 120 -0.07 -0.96 -3.12
N ASN A 121 -0.02 -0.16 -4.18
CA ASN A 121 -1.20 0.15 -4.99
C ASN A 121 -1.75 -1.12 -5.66
N ASP A 122 -0.89 -1.98 -6.22
CA ASP A 122 -1.28 -3.25 -6.82
C ASP A 122 -1.95 -4.17 -5.77
N MET A 123 -1.34 -4.33 -4.59
CA MET A 123 -1.94 -5.08 -3.47
C MET A 123 -3.31 -4.51 -3.05
N THR A 124 -3.44 -3.19 -3.03
CA THR A 124 -4.69 -2.53 -2.63
C THR A 124 -5.80 -2.76 -3.65
N ASP A 125 -5.46 -2.80 -4.95
CA ASP A 125 -6.42 -3.15 -6.01
C ASP A 125 -6.94 -4.58 -5.88
N GLU A 126 -6.06 -5.53 -5.57
CA GLU A 126 -6.46 -6.92 -5.32
C GLU A 126 -7.35 -7.04 -4.08
N LEU A 127 -6.97 -6.38 -2.97
CA LEU A 127 -7.79 -6.34 -1.75
C LEU A 127 -9.19 -5.75 -2.01
N ASN A 128 -9.26 -4.65 -2.78
CA ASN A 128 -10.53 -4.02 -3.14
C ASN A 128 -11.39 -4.93 -4.01
N THR A 129 -10.77 -5.66 -4.93
CA THR A 129 -11.46 -6.63 -5.79
C THR A 129 -12.01 -7.78 -4.95
N MET A 130 -11.22 -8.33 -4.02
CA MET A 130 -11.70 -9.35 -3.08
C MET A 130 -12.84 -8.86 -2.20
N GLU A 131 -12.75 -7.64 -1.66
CA GLU A 131 -13.81 -7.07 -0.84
C GLU A 131 -15.12 -6.86 -1.63
N LYS A 132 -15.04 -6.43 -2.89
CA LYS A 132 -16.21 -6.35 -3.78
C LYS A 132 -16.83 -7.71 -4.03
N MET A 133 -16.02 -8.72 -4.34
CA MET A 133 -16.51 -10.10 -4.54
C MET A 133 -17.18 -10.64 -3.27
N ARG A 134 -16.61 -10.37 -2.09
CA ARG A 134 -17.19 -10.73 -0.80
C ARG A 134 -18.56 -10.06 -0.59
N GLN A 135 -18.67 -8.76 -0.86
CA GLN A 135 -19.92 -8.01 -0.74
C GLN A 135 -20.99 -8.54 -1.70
N GLU A 136 -20.62 -8.79 -2.96
CA GLU A 136 -21.49 -9.36 -3.97
C GLU A 136 -21.97 -10.76 -3.57
N PHE A 137 -21.07 -11.62 -3.07
CA PHE A 137 -21.42 -12.94 -2.56
C PHE A 137 -22.44 -12.86 -1.42
N VAL A 138 -22.19 -12.02 -0.40
CA VAL A 138 -23.11 -11.86 0.74
C VAL A 138 -24.48 -11.36 0.27
N SER A 139 -24.51 -10.40 -0.67
CA SER A 139 -25.74 -9.88 -1.25
C SER A 139 -26.52 -10.97 -1.99
N ASN A 140 -25.84 -11.73 -2.85
CA ASN A 140 -26.44 -12.79 -3.66
C ASN A 140 -27.00 -13.92 -2.77
N VAL A 141 -26.23 -14.37 -1.77
CA VAL A 141 -26.68 -15.39 -0.81
C VAL A 141 -27.89 -14.89 -0.03
N SER A 142 -27.89 -13.63 0.42
CA SER A 142 -29.02 -13.05 1.14
C SER A 142 -30.29 -13.04 0.29
N HIS A 143 -30.20 -12.65 -0.98
CA HIS A 143 -31.32 -12.67 -1.92
C HIS A 143 -31.85 -14.09 -2.19
N GLU A 144 -30.97 -15.06 -2.43
CA GLU A 144 -31.33 -16.46 -2.67
C GLU A 144 -31.98 -17.13 -1.45
N ILE A 145 -31.67 -16.69 -0.24
CA ILE A 145 -32.33 -17.15 0.99
C ILE A 145 -33.67 -16.44 1.21
N GLN A 146 -33.76 -15.13 0.93
CA GLN A 146 -34.94 -14.33 1.24
C GLN A 146 -36.17 -14.75 0.42
N SER A 147 -35.99 -15.11 -0.85
CA SER A 147 -37.07 -15.55 -1.74
C SER A 147 -37.82 -16.80 -1.22
N PRO A 148 -37.17 -17.96 -1.00
CA PRO A 148 -37.82 -19.15 -0.46
C PRO A 148 -38.37 -18.92 0.96
N LEU A 149 -37.67 -18.15 1.79
CA LEU A 149 -38.15 -17.83 3.15
C LEU A 149 -39.45 -17.01 3.13
N THR A 150 -39.55 -16.06 2.20
CA THR A 150 -40.77 -15.26 2.01
C THR A 150 -41.94 -16.14 1.54
N SER A 151 -41.67 -17.07 0.62
CA SER A 151 -42.65 -18.06 0.14
C SER A 151 -43.16 -18.93 1.29
N ILE A 152 -42.25 -19.56 2.06
CA ILE A 152 -42.58 -20.39 3.22
C ILE A 152 -43.45 -19.62 4.22
N LYS A 153 -43.06 -18.38 4.56
CA LYS A 153 -43.82 -17.54 5.48
C LYS A 153 -45.20 -17.17 4.94
N GLY A 154 -45.33 -16.90 3.65
CA GLY A 154 -46.59 -16.58 2.98
C GLY A 154 -47.56 -17.76 3.02
N PHE A 155 -47.12 -18.94 2.63
CA PHE A 155 -47.95 -20.15 2.64
C PHE A 155 -48.25 -20.66 4.04
N ALA A 156 -47.31 -20.54 4.98
CA ALA A 156 -47.56 -20.86 6.38
C ALA A 156 -48.66 -19.98 6.99
N ARG A 157 -48.72 -18.70 6.62
CA ARG A 157 -49.84 -17.82 7.00
C ARG A 157 -51.15 -18.20 6.33
N ALA A 158 -51.13 -18.54 5.04
CA ALA A 158 -52.33 -18.97 4.32
C ALA A 158 -52.93 -20.27 4.89
N LEU A 159 -52.11 -21.14 5.47
CA LEU A 159 -52.56 -22.37 6.15
C LEU A 159 -53.33 -22.12 7.46
N GLN A 160 -53.26 -20.90 8.02
CA GLN A 160 -53.99 -20.50 9.21
C GLN A 160 -55.46 -20.13 8.91
N ASP A 161 -55.87 -20.10 7.64
CA ASP A 161 -57.27 -19.89 7.26
C ASP A 161 -58.08 -21.19 7.47
N ASP A 162 -59.08 -21.13 8.35
CA ASP A 162 -59.95 -22.25 8.71
C ASP A 162 -60.89 -22.66 7.56
N ASN A 163 -61.13 -21.78 6.57
CA ASN A 163 -61.98 -22.05 5.42
C ASN A 163 -61.23 -22.63 4.20
N LEU A 164 -59.96 -23.00 4.38
CA LEU A 164 -59.13 -23.51 3.29
C LEU A 164 -59.51 -24.95 2.91
N SER A 165 -59.72 -25.20 1.62
CA SER A 165 -59.97 -26.57 1.13
C SER A 165 -58.77 -27.49 1.35
N GLU A 166 -59.04 -28.78 1.57
CA GLU A 166 -58.00 -29.80 1.75
C GLU A 166 -56.99 -29.86 0.59
N GLU A 167 -57.47 -29.66 -0.64
CA GLU A 167 -56.59 -29.63 -1.82
C GLU A 167 -55.60 -28.45 -1.77
N LYS A 168 -56.07 -27.25 -1.41
CA LYS A 168 -55.20 -26.07 -1.25
C LYS A 168 -54.26 -26.22 -0.06
N ARG A 169 -54.75 -26.78 1.05
CA ARG A 169 -53.94 -27.08 2.24
C ARG A 169 -52.77 -28.00 1.87
N LYS A 170 -53.04 -29.09 1.15
CA LYS A 170 -52.01 -30.01 0.66
C LYS A 170 -51.03 -29.33 -0.29
N HIS A 171 -51.53 -28.52 -1.23
CA HIS A 171 -50.69 -27.79 -2.18
C HIS A 171 -49.73 -26.80 -1.47
N TYR A 172 -50.22 -26.03 -0.49
CA TYR A 172 -49.38 -25.09 0.27
C TYR A 172 -48.33 -25.81 1.11
N LEU A 173 -48.67 -26.94 1.74
CA LEU A 173 -47.70 -27.79 2.45
C LEU A 173 -46.60 -28.29 1.51
N THR A 174 -46.95 -28.72 0.29
CA THR A 174 -45.97 -29.14 -0.72
C THR A 174 -45.04 -28.00 -1.15
N ILE A 175 -45.55 -26.76 -1.28
CA ILE A 175 -44.70 -25.61 -1.59
C ILE A 175 -43.71 -25.34 -0.43
N ILE A 176 -44.20 -25.34 0.81
CA ILE A 176 -43.33 -25.18 2.00
C ILE A 176 -42.24 -26.24 2.01
N GLU A 177 -42.58 -27.51 1.82
CA GLU A 177 -41.62 -28.62 1.76
C GLU A 177 -40.57 -28.41 0.66
N THR A 178 -41.02 -28.02 -0.54
CA THR A 178 -40.14 -27.77 -1.69
C THR A 178 -39.13 -26.65 -1.39
N GLU A 179 -39.59 -25.53 -0.83
CA GLU A 179 -38.72 -24.39 -0.50
C GLU A 179 -37.76 -24.69 0.66
N THR A 180 -38.20 -25.44 1.68
CA THR A 180 -37.29 -25.91 2.75
C THR A 180 -36.21 -26.84 2.21
N THR A 181 -36.56 -27.72 1.26
CA THR A 181 -35.59 -28.59 0.56
C THR A 181 -34.60 -27.75 -0.26
N ARG A 182 -35.06 -26.71 -0.96
CA ARG A 182 -34.20 -25.77 -1.68
C ARG A 182 -33.22 -25.06 -0.75
N LEU A 183 -33.70 -24.52 0.38
CA LEU A 183 -32.85 -23.89 1.39
C LEU A 183 -31.80 -24.85 1.97
N SER A 184 -32.18 -26.10 2.24
CA SER A 184 -31.25 -27.13 2.70
C SER A 184 -30.13 -27.38 1.69
N LYS A 185 -30.47 -27.53 0.41
CA LYS A 185 -29.48 -27.68 -0.67
C LYS A 185 -28.56 -26.46 -0.79
N LEU A 186 -29.10 -25.24 -0.69
CA LEU A 186 -28.30 -24.01 -0.71
C LEU A 186 -27.32 -23.99 0.46
N SER A 187 -27.76 -24.31 1.68
CA SER A 187 -26.89 -24.39 2.86
C SER A 187 -25.79 -25.43 2.70
N GLN A 188 -26.09 -26.60 2.14
CA GLN A 188 -25.10 -27.65 1.87
C GLN A 188 -24.05 -27.18 0.85
N ASN A 189 -24.48 -26.48 -0.21
CA ASN A 189 -23.57 -25.92 -1.21
C ASN A 189 -22.63 -24.87 -0.59
N LEU A 190 -23.14 -24.01 0.29
CA LEU A 190 -22.32 -23.02 1.00
C LEU A 190 -21.28 -23.70 1.92
N LEU A 191 -21.70 -24.71 2.69
CA LEU A 191 -20.77 -25.49 3.52
C LEU A 191 -19.69 -26.17 2.69
N LYS A 192 -20.08 -26.79 1.56
CA LYS A 192 -19.14 -27.43 0.64
C LYS A 192 -18.14 -26.44 0.07
N LEU A 193 -18.58 -25.23 -0.28
CA LEU A 193 -17.69 -24.16 -0.75
C LEU A 193 -16.68 -23.77 0.34
N THR A 194 -17.12 -23.56 1.58
CA THR A 194 -16.21 -23.21 2.67
C THR A 194 -15.16 -24.29 2.96
N LEU A 195 -15.53 -25.57 2.81
CA LEU A 195 -14.60 -26.69 2.97
C LEU A 195 -13.58 -26.78 1.84
N LEU A 196 -13.96 -26.39 0.61
CA LEU A 196 -13.04 -26.33 -0.54
C LEU A 196 -12.07 -25.16 -0.45
N GLU A 197 -12.48 -24.04 0.17
CA GLU A 197 -11.62 -22.88 0.41
C GLU A 197 -10.63 -23.11 1.56
N SER A 198 -10.95 -23.96 2.54
CA SER A 198 -9.99 -24.39 3.55
C SER A 198 -8.98 -25.38 2.96
N GLU A 199 -7.68 -25.14 3.15
CA GLU A 199 -6.57 -26.01 2.67
C GLU A 199 -6.59 -27.46 3.22
N GLU A 200 -7.61 -27.85 3.99
CA GLU A 200 -7.74 -29.14 4.66
C GLU A 200 -8.47 -30.21 3.81
N TYR A 201 -8.90 -29.90 2.60
CA TYR A 201 -9.51 -30.89 1.71
C TYR A 201 -8.44 -31.78 1.06
N ILE A 202 -8.17 -32.94 1.65
CA ILE A 202 -7.46 -34.05 1.00
C ILE A 202 -8.49 -34.81 0.15
N PRO A 203 -8.54 -34.65 -1.18
CA PRO A 203 -9.46 -35.41 -2.01
C PRO A 203 -9.12 -36.90 -1.89
N GLU A 204 -10.09 -37.69 -1.45
CA GLU A 204 -9.99 -39.15 -1.51
C GLU A 204 -9.93 -39.55 -2.98
N ARG A 205 -8.73 -39.91 -3.46
CA ARG A 205 -8.51 -40.28 -4.86
C ARG A 205 -9.09 -41.66 -5.10
N VAL A 206 -10.26 -41.72 -5.73
CA VAL A 206 -10.83 -42.98 -6.22
C VAL A 206 -10.37 -43.21 -7.66
N SER A 207 -9.72 -44.34 -7.93
CA SER A 207 -9.31 -44.70 -9.29
C SER A 207 -10.55 -45.09 -10.11
N TYR A 208 -10.89 -44.30 -11.12
CA TYR A 208 -11.92 -44.66 -12.08
C TYR A 208 -11.28 -45.37 -13.28
N ARG A 209 -11.82 -46.54 -13.62
CA ARG A 209 -11.48 -47.22 -14.87
C ARG A 209 -12.28 -46.58 -16.01
N LEU A 210 -11.57 -46.04 -17.00
CA LEU A 210 -12.13 -45.33 -18.17
C LEU A 210 -12.61 -46.28 -19.29
N ASP A 211 -12.59 -47.59 -19.04
CA ASP A 211 -12.81 -48.64 -20.02
C ASP A 211 -14.03 -49.52 -19.68
N GLN A 212 -15.04 -48.95 -19.03
CA GLN A 212 -16.40 -49.50 -18.95
C GLN A 212 -17.40 -48.55 -19.57
#